data_AF-A0A3S1FQ54-F1
#
_entry.id   AF-A0A3S1FQ54-F1
#
_cell.length_a   1.000
_cell.length_b   1.000
_cell.length_c   1.000
_cell.angle_alpha   90.00
_cell.angle_beta   90.00
_cell.angle_gamma   90.00
#
_symmetry.space_group_name_H-M   'P 1'
#
loop_
_entity.id
_entity.type
_entity.pdbx_description
1 polymer ?
#
loop_
_entity_poly.entity_id
_entity_poly.type
_entity_poly.pdbx_seq_one_letter_code
_entity_poly.pdbx_strand_id
1 'polypeptide(L)'
;ACGGVEAGTWLVARAGLLEGRSATTHWEDMEDFSSAFPGIDVRPDRYVIDGPVFTSGGASPTFDLMLHLIRTRLGMAVALDVASVFIYDQARAATDAQPLVSLGRLDGYDPRLAQAIRLMETHVDQPLTIAAVAMRAGVTARTLESIFRKSIGETPGAYY
;
A
#
# COMPACT_ATOMS: atom_id res chain seq x y z
N ALA A 1 -24.18 -4.86 1.20
CA ALA A 1 -22.73 -4.95 1.45
C ALA A 1 -22.34 -3.80 2.36
N CYS A 2 -21.56 -4.06 3.40
CA CYS A 2 -20.96 -3.04 4.27
C CYS A 2 -19.44 -3.07 4.07
N GLY A 3 -18.74 -2.02 4.49
CA GLY A 3 -17.30 -2.04 4.35
C GLY A 3 -16.60 -0.87 5.01
N GLY A 4 -15.29 -1.03 5.18
CA GLY A 4 -14.41 -0.06 5.81
C GLY A 4 -13.40 0.48 4.81
N VAL A 5 -13.11 1.77 4.87
CA VAL A 5 -12.08 2.42 4.08
C VAL A 5 -11.08 3.07 5.02
N GLU A 6 -9.80 2.80 4.82
CA GLU A 6 -8.71 3.23 5.70
C GLU A 6 -8.97 2.84 7.16
N ALA A 7 -8.91 3.81 8.08
CA ALA A 7 -9.22 3.62 9.50
C ALA A 7 -10.67 3.14 9.74
N GLY A 8 -11.58 3.32 8.76
CA GLY A 8 -12.94 2.78 8.82
C GLY A 8 -12.98 1.25 8.97
N THR A 9 -11.95 0.53 8.50
CA THR A 9 -11.83 -0.92 8.69
C THR A 9 -11.83 -1.30 10.18
N TRP A 10 -11.24 -0.50 11.07
CA TRP A 10 -11.26 -0.73 12.52
C TRP A 10 -12.66 -0.73 13.11
N LEU A 11 -13.57 0.09 12.59
CA LEU A 11 -14.95 0.13 13.04
C LEU A 11 -15.71 -1.13 12.61
N VAL A 12 -15.47 -1.60 11.39
CA VAL A 12 -16.07 -2.83 10.86
C VAL A 12 -15.56 -4.06 11.62
N ALA A 13 -14.27 -4.09 11.97
CA ALA A 13 -13.67 -5.10 12.82
C ALA A 13 -14.29 -5.12 14.23
N ARG A 14 -14.36 -3.96 14.89
CA ARG A 14 -14.97 -3.83 16.23
C ARG A 14 -16.46 -4.16 16.27
N ALA A 15 -17.16 -4.01 15.14
CA ALA A 15 -18.54 -4.46 15.00
C ALA A 15 -18.69 -5.99 14.86
N GLY A 16 -17.59 -6.75 14.83
CA GLY A 16 -17.58 -8.21 14.70
C GLY A 16 -17.87 -8.71 13.28
N LEU A 17 -17.83 -7.83 12.28
CA LEU A 17 -18.25 -8.17 10.90
C LEU A 17 -17.14 -8.85 10.08
N LEU A 18 -15.89 -8.81 10.56
CA LEU A 18 -14.71 -9.35 9.89
C LEU A 18 -14.19 -10.66 10.49
N GLU A 19 -14.82 -11.16 11.55
CA GLU A 19 -14.36 -12.39 12.22
C GLU A 19 -14.33 -13.58 11.24
N GLY A 20 -13.18 -14.25 11.14
CA GLY A 20 -12.96 -15.36 10.22
C GLY A 20 -12.92 -14.99 8.73
N ARG A 21 -12.78 -13.69 8.40
CA ARG A 21 -12.71 -13.18 7.02
C ARG A 21 -11.35 -12.59 6.69
N SER A 22 -11.07 -12.48 5.39
CA SER A 22 -9.96 -11.69 4.91
C SER A 22 -10.32 -10.20 4.88
N ALA A 23 -9.38 -9.34 5.26
CA ALA A 23 -9.56 -7.89 5.24
C ALA A 23 -8.24 -7.16 5.01
N THR A 24 -8.31 -5.88 4.65
CA THR A 24 -7.17 -4.97 4.54
C THR A 24 -7.48 -3.64 5.24
N THR A 25 -6.45 -2.94 5.70
CA THR A 25 -6.55 -1.58 6.27
C THR A 25 -5.42 -0.72 5.73
N HIS A 26 -5.29 0.52 6.20
CA HIS A 26 -4.18 1.37 5.80
C HIS A 26 -2.84 0.70 6.13
N TRP A 27 -1.86 0.81 5.25
CA TRP A 27 -0.58 0.11 5.39
C TRP A 27 0.14 0.42 6.72
N GLU A 28 0.03 1.64 7.24
CA GLU A 28 0.60 2.04 8.54
C GLU A 28 -0.05 1.29 9.71
N ASP A 29 -1.33 0.95 9.59
CA ASP A 29 -2.11 0.33 10.66
C ASP A 29 -2.05 -1.20 10.61
N MET A 30 -1.39 -1.79 9.61
CA MET A 30 -1.59 -3.20 9.27
C MET A 30 -1.10 -4.16 10.38
N GLU A 31 0.03 -3.87 11.00
CA GLU A 31 0.60 -4.66 12.09
C GLU A 31 -0.24 -4.52 13.37
N ASP A 32 -0.61 -3.29 13.72
CA ASP A 32 -1.47 -3.00 14.87
C ASP A 32 -2.86 -3.63 14.71
N PHE A 33 -3.44 -3.55 13.51
CA PHE A 33 -4.73 -4.12 13.19
C PHE A 33 -4.70 -5.65 13.26
N SER A 34 -3.67 -6.29 12.70
CA SER A 34 -3.50 -7.75 12.79
C SER A 34 -3.33 -8.21 14.24
N SER A 35 -2.58 -7.45 15.04
CA SER A 35 -2.39 -7.73 16.47
C SER A 35 -3.68 -7.56 17.28
N ALA A 36 -4.47 -6.52 16.98
CA ALA A 36 -5.73 -6.24 17.67
C ALA A 36 -6.85 -7.23 17.32
N PHE A 37 -6.82 -7.82 16.11
CA PHE A 37 -7.88 -8.69 15.61
C PHE A 37 -7.31 -10.01 15.03
N PRO A 38 -6.83 -10.94 15.88
CA PRO A 38 -6.15 -12.16 15.43
C PRO A 38 -7.06 -13.16 14.68
N GLY A 39 -8.39 -12.99 14.76
CA GLY A 39 -9.37 -13.77 14.01
C GLY A 39 -9.59 -13.29 12.56
N ILE A 40 -8.94 -12.21 12.15
CA ILE A 40 -9.03 -11.64 10.80
C ILE A 40 -7.77 -12.02 10.01
N ASP A 41 -7.95 -12.51 8.79
CA ASP A 41 -6.86 -12.75 7.85
C ASP A 41 -6.48 -11.43 7.15
N VAL A 42 -5.54 -10.70 7.77
CA VAL A 42 -5.12 -9.37 7.29
C VAL A 42 -4.21 -9.51 6.06
N ARG A 43 -4.59 -8.87 4.95
CA ARG A 43 -3.87 -8.91 3.66
C ARG A 43 -3.29 -7.54 3.32
N PRO A 44 -2.03 -7.45 2.83
CA PRO A 44 -1.41 -6.22 2.32
C PRO A 44 -1.91 -5.81 0.92
N ASP A 45 -3.16 -6.13 0.63
CA ASP A 45 -3.84 -5.89 -0.64
C ASP A 45 -4.39 -4.47 -0.68
N ARG A 46 -4.60 -3.93 -1.88
CA ARG A 46 -5.25 -2.62 -2.10
C ARG A 46 -6.68 -2.61 -1.53
N TYR A 47 -7.46 -3.63 -1.88
CA TYR A 47 -8.79 -3.85 -1.33
C TYR A 47 -9.10 -5.33 -1.25
N VAL A 48 -9.94 -5.71 -0.29
CA VAL A 48 -10.41 -7.07 -0.11
C VAL A 48 -11.94 -7.06 -0.14
N ILE A 49 -12.54 -7.99 -0.89
CA ILE A 49 -13.98 -8.26 -0.87
C ILE A 49 -14.14 -9.71 -0.40
N ASP A 50 -14.69 -9.90 0.79
CA ASP A 50 -14.97 -11.21 1.38
C ASP A 50 -16.47 -11.30 1.71
N GLY A 51 -17.20 -11.97 0.82
CA GLY A 51 -18.64 -12.16 0.94
C GLY A 51 -19.40 -10.82 0.98
N PRO A 52 -20.12 -10.50 2.07
CA PRO A 52 -20.91 -9.28 2.17
C PRO A 52 -20.10 -8.04 2.59
N VAL A 53 -18.80 -8.19 2.88
CA VAL A 53 -17.94 -7.13 3.40
C VAL A 53 -16.84 -6.75 2.41
N PHE A 54 -16.53 -5.47 2.31
CA PHE A 54 -15.34 -4.97 1.60
C PHE A 54 -14.47 -4.10 2.50
N THR A 55 -13.16 -4.11 2.27
CA THR A 55 -12.21 -3.25 2.99
C THR A 55 -11.17 -2.69 2.02
N SER A 56 -10.61 -1.50 2.31
CA SER A 56 -9.61 -0.88 1.45
C SER A 56 -8.57 -0.08 2.24
N GLY A 57 -7.32 -0.12 1.79
CA GLY A 57 -6.17 0.45 2.50
C GLY A 57 -5.81 1.89 2.16
N GLY A 58 -6.61 2.62 1.40
CA GLY A 58 -6.26 4.01 1.06
C GLY A 58 -7.21 4.65 0.06
N ALA A 59 -7.05 5.96 -0.17
CA ALA A 59 -7.80 6.69 -1.20
C ALA A 59 -7.70 6.08 -2.61
N SER A 60 -6.48 5.85 -3.12
CA SER A 60 -6.28 5.27 -4.46
C SER A 60 -6.75 3.80 -4.54
N PRO A 61 -6.42 2.93 -3.57
CA PRO A 61 -7.03 1.60 -3.48
C PRO A 61 -8.57 1.59 -3.42
N THR A 62 -9.17 2.58 -2.75
CA THR A 62 -10.63 2.73 -2.68
C THR A 62 -11.21 3.09 -4.03
N PHE A 63 -10.50 3.90 -4.82
CA PHE A 63 -10.93 4.22 -6.18
C PHE A 63 -10.97 2.96 -7.05
N ASP A 64 -9.94 2.11 -6.99
CA ASP A 64 -9.94 0.82 -7.71
C ASP A 64 -11.08 -0.10 -7.26
N LEU A 65 -11.36 -0.14 -5.95
CA LEU A 65 -12.51 -0.85 -5.40
C LEU A 65 -13.83 -0.33 -5.99
N MET A 66 -14.02 0.99 -6.04
CA MET A 66 -15.23 1.58 -6.61
C MET A 66 -15.37 1.28 -8.10
N LEU A 67 -14.29 1.37 -8.88
CA LEU A 67 -14.29 0.99 -10.30
C LEU A 67 -14.61 -0.49 -10.48
N HIS A 68 -14.09 -1.36 -9.62
CA HIS A 68 -14.45 -2.79 -9.60
C HIS A 68 -15.95 -2.97 -9.34
N LEU A 69 -16.51 -2.31 -8.31
CA LEU A 69 -17.92 -2.42 -7.97
C LEU A 69 -18.84 -1.87 -9.07
N ILE A 70 -18.47 -0.77 -9.71
CA ILE A 70 -19.20 -0.20 -10.86
C ILE A 70 -19.16 -1.19 -12.02
N ARG A 71 -17.98 -1.71 -12.37
CA ARG A 71 -17.83 -2.68 -13.46
C ARG A 71 -18.69 -3.92 -13.24
N THR A 72 -18.69 -4.47 -12.03
CA THR A 72 -19.43 -5.69 -11.69
C THR A 72 -20.95 -5.46 -11.69
N ARG A 73 -21.43 -4.24 -11.41
CA ARG A 73 -22.87 -3.93 -11.32
C ARG A 73 -23.47 -3.32 -12.58
N LEU A 74 -22.70 -2.49 -13.27
CA LEU A 74 -23.15 -1.63 -14.39
C LEU A 74 -22.38 -1.89 -15.69
N GLY A 75 -21.39 -2.79 -15.66
CA GLY A 75 -20.58 -3.16 -16.82
C GLY A 75 -19.34 -2.28 -17.02
N MET A 76 -18.46 -2.74 -17.91
CA MET A 76 -17.15 -2.13 -18.15
C MET A 76 -17.25 -0.71 -18.71
N ALA A 77 -18.20 -0.43 -19.61
CA ALA A 77 -18.32 0.88 -20.25
C ALA A 77 -18.52 2.01 -19.22
N VAL A 78 -19.44 1.82 -18.27
CA VAL A 78 -19.69 2.80 -17.21
C VAL A 78 -18.48 2.97 -16.29
N ALA A 79 -17.75 1.89 -15.98
CA ALA A 79 -16.53 1.98 -15.19
C ALA A 79 -15.44 2.79 -15.90
N LEU A 80 -15.30 2.63 -17.23
CA LEU A 80 -14.35 3.40 -18.04
C LEU A 80 -14.75 4.88 -18.16
N ASP A 81 -16.05 5.17 -18.30
CA ASP A 81 -16.55 6.55 -18.30
C ASP A 81 -16.21 7.25 -16.97
N VAL A 82 -16.42 6.58 -15.85
CA VAL A 82 -16.05 7.11 -14.51
C VAL A 82 -14.54 7.28 -14.41
N ALA A 83 -13.73 6.27 -14.77
CA ALA A 83 -12.28 6.38 -14.73
C ALA A 83 -11.76 7.56 -15.57
N SER A 84 -12.39 7.82 -16.72
CA SER A 84 -12.03 8.91 -17.63
C SER A 84 -12.27 10.29 -17.02
N VAL A 85 -13.36 10.48 -16.26
CA VAL A 85 -13.64 11.74 -15.54
C VAL A 85 -12.54 12.06 -14.53
N PHE A 86 -11.93 11.04 -13.93
CA PHE A 86 -10.84 11.17 -12.96
C PHE A 86 -9.44 11.13 -13.61
N ILE A 87 -9.34 11.07 -14.94
CA ILE A 87 -8.07 10.93 -15.68
C ILE A 87 -7.23 9.77 -15.10
N TYR A 88 -7.91 8.64 -14.85
CA TYR A 88 -7.30 7.47 -14.23
C TYR A 88 -7.06 6.38 -15.28
N ASP A 89 -5.79 6.21 -15.66
CA ASP A 89 -5.35 5.29 -16.73
C ASP A 89 -4.76 3.97 -16.21
N GLN A 90 -4.56 3.84 -14.89
CA GLN A 90 -3.94 2.66 -14.30
C GLN A 90 -4.97 1.59 -13.94
N ALA A 91 -4.87 0.42 -14.58
CA ALA A 91 -5.59 -0.76 -14.14
C ALA A 91 -4.76 -1.49 -13.07
N ARG A 92 -5.16 -1.36 -11.79
CA ARG A 92 -4.55 -2.11 -10.68
C ARG A 92 -5.46 -3.24 -10.21
N ALA A 93 -4.87 -4.38 -9.86
CA ALA A 93 -5.57 -5.51 -9.30
C ALA A 93 -5.82 -5.33 -7.80
N ALA A 94 -6.82 -6.03 -7.26
CA ALA A 94 -7.12 -6.02 -5.82
C ALA A 94 -5.91 -6.42 -4.98
N THR A 95 -5.21 -7.46 -5.43
CA THR A 95 -4.05 -8.08 -4.78
C THR A 95 -2.73 -7.38 -5.07
N ASP A 96 -2.73 -6.28 -5.83
CA ASP A 96 -1.52 -5.47 -5.96
C ASP A 96 -1.15 -4.95 -4.57
N ALA A 97 0.15 -4.84 -4.29
CA ALA A 97 0.60 -4.30 -3.02
C ALA A 97 0.11 -2.86 -2.85
N GLN A 98 -0.24 -2.48 -1.63
CA GLN A 98 -0.44 -1.07 -1.30
C GLN A 98 0.86 -0.31 -1.58
N PRO A 99 0.81 0.80 -2.35
CA PRO A 99 1.97 1.63 -2.50
C PRO A 99 2.26 2.27 -1.15
N LEU A 100 3.38 1.90 -0.54
CA LEU A 100 4.00 2.76 0.47
C LEU A 100 4.10 4.16 -0.17
N VAL A 101 3.59 5.18 0.51
CA VAL A 101 3.43 6.55 -0.04
C VAL A 101 4.73 7.06 -0.66
N SER A 102 5.88 6.65 -0.12
CA SER A 102 7.18 7.00 -0.65
C SER A 102 7.57 6.24 -1.93
N LEU A 103 7.11 5.00 -2.13
CA LEU A 103 7.42 4.19 -3.31
C LEU A 103 6.55 4.50 -4.53
N GLY A 104 5.30 4.92 -4.33
CA GLY A 104 4.46 5.39 -5.43
C GLY A 104 5.06 6.63 -6.14
N ARG A 105 5.88 7.40 -5.42
CA ARG A 105 6.70 8.50 -5.97
C ARG A 105 7.96 8.02 -6.69
N LEU A 106 8.30 6.73 -6.59
CA LEU A 106 9.52 6.13 -7.15
C LEU A 106 9.29 5.38 -8.46
N ASP A 107 8.07 5.36 -9.00
CA ASP A 107 7.83 4.87 -10.36
C ASP A 107 8.68 5.72 -11.34
N GLY A 108 9.66 5.08 -11.99
CA GLY A 108 10.67 5.74 -12.86
C GLY A 108 12.04 5.97 -12.21
N TYR A 109 12.22 5.68 -10.93
CA TYR A 109 13.49 5.78 -10.22
C TYR A 109 14.26 4.44 -10.20
N ASP A 110 15.53 4.50 -9.80
CA ASP A 110 16.38 3.32 -9.70
C ASP A 110 15.75 2.26 -8.76
N PRO A 111 15.55 1.00 -9.19
CA PRO A 111 14.92 -0.04 -8.36
C PRO A 111 15.61 -0.22 -6.99
N ARG A 112 16.90 0.07 -6.91
CA ARG A 112 17.70 -0.02 -5.68
C ARG A 112 17.38 1.11 -4.70
N LEU A 113 16.97 2.28 -5.19
CA LEU A 113 16.46 3.37 -4.34
C LEU A 113 15.15 2.94 -3.68
N ALA A 114 14.23 2.42 -4.47
CA ALA A 114 12.95 1.94 -3.98
C ALA A 114 13.14 0.80 -2.95
N GLN A 115 14.09 -0.09 -3.18
CA GLN A 115 14.44 -1.13 -2.21
C GLN A 115 15.04 -0.57 -0.92
N ALA A 116 15.94 0.42 -1.02
CA ALA A 116 16.52 1.04 0.16
C ALA A 116 15.48 1.80 0.98
N ILE A 117 14.61 2.58 0.34
CA ILE A 117 13.51 3.29 1.00
C ILE A 117 12.56 2.29 1.68
N ARG A 118 12.19 1.19 1.01
CA ARG A 118 11.43 0.10 1.65
C ARG A 118 12.09 -0.42 2.92
N LEU A 119 13.39 -0.68 2.87
CA LEU A 119 14.14 -1.19 4.01
C LEU A 119 14.19 -0.19 5.16
N MET A 120 14.26 1.11 4.84
CA MET A 120 14.24 2.19 5.83
C MET A 120 12.86 2.31 6.48
N GLU A 121 11.80 2.38 5.67
CA GLU A 121 10.41 2.50 6.16
C GLU A 121 9.98 1.30 7.01
N THR A 122 10.33 0.08 6.60
CA THR A 122 10.01 -1.14 7.35
C THR A 122 10.82 -1.32 8.64
N HIS A 123 11.83 -0.48 8.89
CA HIS A 123 12.69 -0.55 10.08
C HIS A 123 12.73 0.79 10.83
N VAL A 124 11.70 1.63 10.73
CA VAL A 124 11.66 2.95 11.39
C VAL A 124 11.81 2.85 12.91
N ASP A 125 11.24 1.81 13.54
CA ASP A 125 11.33 1.61 14.98
C ASP A 125 12.70 1.08 15.44
N GLN A 126 13.42 0.40 14.55
CA GLN A 126 14.77 -0.13 14.80
C GLN A 126 15.68 0.11 13.59
N PRO A 127 16.18 1.35 13.42
CA PRO A 127 16.87 1.75 12.20
C PRO A 127 18.12 0.91 11.92
N LEU A 128 18.17 0.37 10.71
CA LEU A 128 19.37 -0.24 10.14
C LEU A 128 20.46 0.82 9.92
N THR A 129 21.73 0.40 9.95
CA THR A 129 22.79 1.30 9.49
C THR A 129 22.70 1.50 7.97
N ILE A 130 23.13 2.65 7.46
CA ILE A 130 23.18 2.92 6.00
C ILE A 130 23.99 1.84 5.26
N ALA A 131 25.05 1.31 5.89
CA ALA A 131 25.82 0.20 5.34
C ALA A 131 25.00 -1.09 5.21
N ALA A 132 24.16 -1.41 6.20
CA ALA A 132 23.27 -2.56 6.17
C ALA A 132 22.17 -2.38 5.10
N VAL A 133 21.59 -1.19 4.99
CA VAL A 133 20.62 -0.88 3.93
C VAL A 133 21.25 -1.03 2.55
N ALA A 134 22.45 -0.47 2.34
CA ALA A 134 23.17 -0.57 1.08
C ALA A 134 23.46 -2.03 0.70
N MET A 135 23.96 -2.83 1.64
CA MET A 135 24.24 -4.24 1.45
C MET A 135 22.97 -5.01 1.01
N ARG A 136 21.85 -4.80 1.72
CA ARG A 136 20.57 -5.46 1.40
C ARG A 136 19.96 -4.98 0.08
N ALA A 137 20.26 -3.74 -0.35
CA ALA A 137 19.91 -3.20 -1.67
C ALA A 137 20.91 -3.60 -2.78
N GLY A 138 21.90 -4.45 -2.49
CA GLY A 138 22.85 -4.97 -3.48
C GLY A 138 23.89 -3.94 -3.94
N VAL A 139 24.19 -2.92 -3.14
CA VAL A 139 25.12 -1.83 -3.48
C VAL A 139 26.07 -1.49 -2.34
N THR A 140 27.14 -0.75 -2.66
CA THR A 140 28.00 -0.16 -1.63
C THR A 140 27.33 1.09 -1.03
N ALA A 141 27.71 1.48 0.19
CA ALA A 141 27.20 2.70 0.82
C ALA A 141 27.42 3.96 -0.04
N ARG A 142 28.59 4.06 -0.70
CA ARG A 142 28.91 5.16 -1.62
C ARG A 142 28.00 5.16 -2.86
N THR A 143 27.71 3.98 -3.41
CA THR A 143 26.77 3.86 -4.54
C THR A 143 25.37 4.24 -4.11
N LEU A 144 24.93 3.80 -2.92
CA LEU A 144 23.63 4.18 -2.36
C LEU A 144 23.52 5.69 -2.18
N GLU A 145 24.55 6.34 -1.65
CA GLU A 145 24.59 7.80 -1.49
C GLU A 145 24.49 8.53 -2.83
N SER A 146 25.18 8.05 -3.86
CA SER A 146 25.07 8.60 -5.21
C SER A 146 23.68 8.42 -5.81
N ILE A 147 23.01 7.30 -5.55
CA ILE A 147 21.64 7.03 -6.03
C ILE A 147 20.68 8.01 -5.36
N PHE A 148 20.72 8.14 -4.03
CA PHE A 148 19.88 9.07 -3.27
C PHE A 148 20.05 10.52 -3.74
N ARG A 149 21.30 10.99 -3.87
CA ARG A 149 21.58 12.34 -4.36
C ARG A 149 21.06 12.60 -5.77
N LYS A 150 21.25 11.64 -6.70
CA LYS A 150 20.84 11.79 -8.09
C LYS A 150 19.32 11.76 -8.24
N SER A 151 18.65 10.96 -7.44
CA SER A 151 17.22 10.73 -7.55
C SER A 151 16.39 11.73 -6.75
N ILE A 152 16.69 11.95 -5.48
CA ILE A 152 15.84 12.74 -4.58
C ILE A 152 16.56 13.95 -3.96
N GLY A 153 17.82 14.19 -4.31
CA GLY A 153 18.58 15.38 -3.90
C GLY A 153 19.15 15.33 -2.48
N GLU A 154 18.92 14.26 -1.73
CA GLU A 154 19.34 14.09 -0.33
C GLU A 154 20.34 12.94 -0.16
N THR A 155 20.94 12.80 1.04
CA THR A 155 21.76 11.63 1.37
C THR A 155 20.91 10.57 2.06
N PRO A 156 21.28 9.28 2.01
CA PRO A 156 20.53 8.21 2.66
C PRO A 156 20.35 8.43 4.16
N GLY A 157 21.32 9.04 4.85
CA GLY A 157 21.24 9.33 6.28
C GLY A 157 20.55 10.65 6.65
N ALA A 158 20.29 11.54 5.68
CA ALA A 158 19.41 12.69 5.92
C ALA A 158 17.94 12.30 5.68
N TYR A 159 17.73 11.33 4.79
CA TYR A 159 16.41 10.76 4.51
C TYR A 159 15.93 9.79 5.60
N TYR A 160 16.82 8.93 6.10
CA TYR A 160 16.52 7.90 7.10
C TYR A 160 16.51 8.47 8.51
#